data_AF-A0AA95SRM7-F1
#
_entry.id   AF-A0AA95SRM7-F1
#
_cell.length_a   1.000
_cell.length_b   1.000
_cell.length_c   1.000
_cell.angle_alpha   90.00
_cell.angle_beta   90.00
_cell.angle_gamma   90.00
#
_symmetry.space_group_name_H-M   'P 1'
#
loop_
_entity.id
_entity.type
_entity.pdbx_description
1 polymer ?
#
loop_
_entity_poly.entity_id
_entity_poly.type
_entity_poly.pdbx_seq_one_letter_code
_entity_poly.pdbx_strand_id
1 'polypeptide(L)' 'MSSFDNKISKNMWRVVFYERRQNRVQMDRTGPWLPQKQLAMNWAQWFAEQGYFVALQDQAGTLERLHQGLPA' A
#
# COMPACT_ATOMS: atom_id res chain seq x y z
N MET A 1 21.07 7.26 16.45
CA MET A 1 19.69 7.02 15.95
C MET A 1 19.10 8.38 15.61
N SER A 2 18.83 8.61 14.34
CA SER A 2 18.57 9.93 13.77
C SER A 2 17.19 10.46 14.16
N SER A 3 17.11 11.75 14.53
CA SER A 3 15.92 12.46 15.03
C SER A 3 14.72 12.54 14.04
N PHE A 4 14.75 11.81 12.92
CA PHE A 4 13.69 11.77 11.91
C PHE A 4 12.58 10.75 12.24
N ASP A 5 12.85 9.75 13.09
CA ASP A 5 11.85 8.75 13.50
C ASP A 5 10.77 9.30 14.44
N ASN A 6 11.00 10.47 15.06
CA ASN A 6 10.14 10.97 16.14
C ASN A 6 8.97 11.88 15.67
N LYS A 7 8.83 12.08 14.35
CA LYS A 7 7.71 12.80 13.72
C LYS A 7 6.86 11.90 12.83
N ILE A 8 6.91 10.59 13.01
CA ILE A 8 6.02 9.71 12.26
C ILE A 8 4.63 9.82 12.87
N SER A 9 3.77 10.60 12.22
CA SER A 9 2.34 10.66 12.47
C SER A 9 1.81 9.25 12.65
N LYS A 10 1.34 8.90 13.86
CA LYS A 10 0.63 7.63 14.07
C LYS A 10 -0.51 7.58 13.05
N ASN A 11 -0.64 6.46 12.33
CA ASN A 11 -1.64 6.19 11.28
C ASN A 11 -1.26 6.62 9.85
N MET A 12 -0.01 6.43 9.44
CA MET A 12 0.34 6.52 8.01
C MET A 12 -0.09 5.28 7.21
N TRP A 13 -0.39 5.50 5.95
CA TRP A 13 -0.86 4.49 4.99
C TRP A 13 -0.08 4.60 3.70
N ARG A 14 0.18 3.48 3.02
CA ARG A 14 0.76 3.48 1.68
C ARG A 14 -0.01 2.57 0.74
N VAL A 15 0.10 2.84 -0.55
CA VAL A 15 -0.35 1.93 -1.60
C VAL A 15 0.76 0.94 -1.87
N VAL A 16 0.39 -0.33 -1.96
CA VAL A 16 1.27 -1.47 -2.22
C VAL A 16 0.82 -2.13 -3.50
N PHE A 17 1.75 -2.37 -4.43
CA PHE A 17 1.45 -2.96 -5.73
C PHE A 17 1.76 -4.45 -5.72
N TYR A 18 1.00 -5.21 -6.50
CA TYR A 18 1.22 -6.63 -6.73
C TYR A 18 1.50 -6.86 -8.22
N GLU A 19 2.65 -7.43 -8.50
CA GLU A 19 2.99 -7.91 -9.84
C GLU A 19 3.01 -9.44 -9.86
N ARG A 20 2.27 -10.03 -10.81
CA ARG A 20 2.39 -11.46 -11.09
C ARG A 20 3.54 -11.68 -12.06
N ARG A 21 4.67 -12.14 -11.55
CA ARG A 21 5.80 -12.61 -12.36
C ARG A 21 5.81 -14.13 -12.39
N GLN A 22 5.29 -14.70 -13.47
CA GLN A 22 5.12 -16.15 -13.65
C GLN A 22 4.27 -16.79 -12.52
N ASN A 23 4.88 -17.67 -11.72
CA ASN A 23 4.24 -18.35 -10.59
C ASN A 23 4.40 -17.61 -9.25
N ARG A 24 5.01 -16.42 -9.23
CA ARG A 24 5.21 -15.64 -8.00
C ARG A 24 4.44 -14.33 -8.07
N VAL A 25 3.82 -13.98 -6.95
CA VAL A 25 3.29 -12.64 -6.73
C VAL A 25 4.34 -11.86 -5.94
N GLN A 26 4.87 -10.82 -6.55
CA GLN A 26 5.78 -9.88 -5.88
C GLN A 26 4.99 -8.68 -5.40
N MET A 27 5.30 -8.24 -4.19
CA MET A 27 4.67 -7.11 -3.55
C MET A 27 5.68 -5.95 -3.52
N ASP A 28 5.34 -4.86 -4.20
CA ASP A 28 6.13 -3.63 -4.17
C ASP A 28 5.60 -2.68 -3.09
N ARG A 29 6.49 -2.38 -2.15
CA ARG A 29 6.26 -1.57 -0.95
C ARG A 29 6.99 -0.22 -1.01
N THR A 30 7.51 0.16 -2.16
CA THR A 30 8.27 1.41 -2.35
C THR A 30 7.39 2.67 -2.39
N GLY A 31 6.07 2.52 -2.40
CA GLY A 31 5.12 3.64 -2.34
C GLY A 31 5.34 4.53 -1.11
N PRO A 32 5.14 5.86 -1.25
CA PRO A 32 5.33 6.80 -0.15
C PRO A 32 4.29 6.61 0.96
N TRP A 33 4.68 6.94 2.19
CA TRP A 33 3.76 7.01 3.31
C TRP A 33 2.89 8.27 3.22
N LEU A 34 1.59 8.06 3.24
CA LEU A 34 0.55 9.08 3.21
C LEU A 34 -0.04 9.25 4.61
N PRO A 35 -0.28 10.49 5.07
CA PRO A 35 -0.74 10.75 6.43
C PRO A 35 -2.22 10.45 6.66
N GLN A 36 -3.01 10.23 5.61
CA GLN A 36 -4.46 9.99 5.70
C GLN A 36 -4.84 8.74 4.92
N LYS A 37 -5.62 7.86 5.55
CA LYS A 37 -6.16 6.64 4.92
C LYS A 37 -6.97 6.97 3.66
N GLN A 38 -7.82 8.00 3.72
CA GLN A 38 -8.65 8.41 2.59
C GLN A 38 -7.82 8.78 1.36
N LEU A 39 -6.70 9.49 1.55
CA LEU A 39 -5.81 9.83 0.45
C LEU A 39 -5.17 8.58 -0.18
N ALA A 40 -4.70 7.65 0.66
CA ALA A 40 -4.17 6.38 0.18
C ALA A 40 -5.22 5.55 -0.55
N MET A 41 -6.46 5.54 -0.05
CA MET A 41 -7.59 4.85 -0.66
C MET A 41 -7.96 5.44 -2.03
N ASN A 42 -8.01 6.77 -2.15
CA ASN A 42 -8.28 7.43 -3.43
C ASN A 42 -7.22 7.06 -4.49
N TRP A 43 -5.94 7.06 -4.11
CA TRP A 43 -4.86 6.62 -4.99
C TRP A 43 -4.98 5.15 -5.36
N ALA A 44 -5.23 4.29 -4.38
CA ALA A 44 -5.37 2.87 -4.63
C ALA A 44 -6.57 2.57 -5.56
N GLN A 45 -7.68 3.28 -5.41
CA GLN A 45 -8.81 3.20 -6.35
C GLN A 45 -8.41 3.68 -7.75
N TRP A 46 -7.70 4.80 -7.87
CA TRP A 46 -7.24 5.28 -9.16
C TRP A 46 -6.31 4.25 -9.86
N PHE A 47 -5.34 3.68 -9.14
CA PHE A 47 -4.47 2.63 -9.67
C PHE A 47 -5.23 1.35 -10.05
N ALA A 48 -6.22 0.97 -9.25
CA ALA A 48 -7.12 -0.13 -9.57
C ALA A 48 -7.90 0.10 -10.88
N GLU A 49 -8.42 1.30 -11.09
CA GLU A 49 -9.11 1.70 -12.32
C GLU A 49 -8.16 1.68 -13.54
N GLN A 50 -6.86 1.89 -13.34
CA GLN A 50 -5.85 1.72 -14.39
C GLN A 50 -5.44 0.25 -14.63
N GLY A 51 -6.00 -0.70 -13.89
CA GLY A 51 -5.74 -2.14 -14.03
C GLY A 51 -4.59 -2.68 -13.18
N TYR A 52 -4.04 -1.89 -12.25
CA TYR A 52 -3.04 -2.37 -11.31
C TYR A 52 -3.68 -3.14 -10.15
N PHE A 53 -3.01 -4.20 -9.70
CA PHE A 53 -3.39 -4.87 -8.47
C PHE A 53 -2.74 -4.18 -7.29
N VAL A 54 -3.56 -3.60 -6.40
CA VAL A 54 -3.07 -2.83 -5.25
C VAL A 54 -3.74 -3.22 -3.94
N ALA A 55 -3.04 -2.96 -2.84
CA ALA A 55 -3.58 -2.97 -1.48
C ALA A 55 -3.13 -1.72 -0.72
N LEU A 56 -3.79 -1.45 0.40
CA LEU A 56 -3.35 -0.47 1.37
C LEU A 56 -2.56 -1.16 2.48
N GLN A 57 -1.47 -0.53 2.90
CA GLN A 57 -0.71 -0.97 4.06
C GLN A 57 -0.66 0.14 5.10
N ASP A 58 -0.98 -0.18 6.34
CA ASP A 58 -0.74 0.72 7.46
C ASP A 58 0.72 0.65 7.94
N GLN A 59 1.14 1.63 8.73
CA GLN A 59 2.48 1.66 9.30
C GLN A 59 2.78 0.48 10.26
N ALA A 60 1.76 -0.15 10.83
CA ALA A 60 1.89 -1.33 11.68
C ALA A 60 2.10 -2.63 10.89
N GLY A 61 1.95 -2.59 9.57
CA GLY A 61 2.12 -3.72 8.67
C GLY A 61 0.81 -4.40 8.24
N THR A 62 -0.35 -3.95 8.73
CA THR A 62 -1.66 -4.45 8.34
C THR A 62 -1.92 -4.17 6.87
N LEU A 63 -2.40 -5.16 6.13
CA LEU A 63 -2.75 -5.04 4.71
C LEU A 63 -4.26 -5.09 4.52
N GLU A 64 -4.82 -4.06 3.89
CA GLU A 64 -6.21 -4.02 3.44
C GLU A 64 -6.25 -4.18 1.92
N ARG A 65 -6.76 -5.32 1.45
CA ARG A 65 -6.85 -5.62 0.01
C ARG A 65 -8.13 -5.01 -0.55
N LEU A 66 -7.99 -4.29 -1.66
CA LEU A 66 -9.13 -3.70 -2.36
C LEU A 66 -9.70 -4.64 -3.44
N HIS A 67 -8.98 -5.70 -3.84
CA HIS A 67 -9.40 -6.65 -4.88
C HIS A 67 -9.45 -8.11 -4.39
N GLN A 68 -10.48 -8.82 -4.88
CA GLN A 68 -10.81 -10.20 -4.53
C GLN A 68 -10.05 -11.27 -5.35
N GLY A 69 -8.95 -10.91 -6.03
CA GLY A 69 -8.19 -11.79 -6.93
C GLY A 69 -6.71 -11.98 -6.58
N LEU A 70 -6.25 -11.40 -5.47
CA LEU A 70 -4.88 -11.55 -5.00
C LEU A 70 -4.76 -12.79 -4.10
N PRO A 71 -3.75 -13.67 -4.29
CA PRO A 71 -3.62 -14.88 -3.49
C PRO A 71 -3.55 -14.55 -2.00
N ALA A 72 -4.27 -15.34 -1.19
CA ALA A 72 -4.34 -15.25 0.27
C ALA A 72 -2.95 -15.18 0.90
#